data_AF-A0A920MXQ2-F1
#
_entry.id   AF-A0A920MXQ2-F1
#
_cell.length_a   1.000
_cell.length_b   1.000
_cell.length_c   1.000
_cell.angle_alpha   90.00
_cell.angle_beta   90.00
_cell.angle_gamma   90.00
#
_symmetry.space_group_name_H-M   'P 1'
#
loop_
_entity.id
_entity.type
_entity.pdbx_description
1 polymer ?
#
loop_
_entity_poly.entity_id
_entity_poly.type
_entity_poly.pdbx_seq_one_letter_code
_entity_poly.pdbx_strand_id
1 'polypeptide(L)'
;MIIVGPGLVAVLLYPELDQADHAFPQLVAGLLPAGLRGIFLAAFLAALMSSVDSYLNSASTLVAHDIYKGVRSSRGRCGGDAARRPRVTAILVIWSIACAMVMARLDEGIYTIFQTLMSFFQGPALAVCWPGHSGNGPPEPGPWSGFPGGLVTTVGQFLLNNDAVCSWLGLRPLFQIDEPFLYYSIWGFLVAGGLLVTVSLLTRREPDEKTSLTVLR
;
A
#
# COMPACT_ATOMS: atom_id res chain seq x y z
N MET A 1 3.88 7.66 19.15
CA MET A 1 3.32 7.89 20.50
C MET A 1 2.56 9.22 20.65
N ILE A 2 2.82 10.26 19.83
CA ILE A 2 2.07 11.53 19.87
C ILE A 2 0.61 11.42 19.37
N ILE A 3 0.28 10.41 18.55
CA ILE A 3 -1.06 10.24 17.94
C ILE A 3 -2.03 9.46 18.85
N VAL A 4 -1.51 8.54 19.67
CA VAL A 4 -2.35 7.67 20.54
C VAL A 4 -2.82 8.42 21.78
N GLY A 5 -2.01 9.35 22.30
CA GLY A 5 -2.33 10.14 23.50
C GLY A 5 -3.66 10.90 23.38
N PRO A 6 -3.86 11.73 22.34
CA PRO A 6 -5.11 12.44 22.12
C PRO A 6 -6.30 11.50 21.93
N GLY A 7 -6.11 10.36 21.28
CA GLY A 7 -7.16 9.34 21.10
C GLY A 7 -7.65 8.77 22.43
N LEU A 8 -6.73 8.45 23.35
CA LEU A 8 -7.08 7.93 24.67
C LEU A 8 -7.84 8.96 25.52
N VAL A 9 -7.43 10.24 25.43
CA VAL A 9 -8.10 11.36 26.11
C VAL A 9 -9.50 11.60 25.53
N ALA A 10 -9.66 11.49 24.21
CA ALA A 10 -10.95 11.66 23.55
C ALA A 10 -11.96 10.58 23.95
N VAL A 11 -11.54 9.32 24.10
CA VAL A 11 -12.39 8.22 24.57
C VAL A 11 -12.90 8.45 25.99
N LEU A 12 -12.08 9.04 26.86
CA LEU A 12 -12.48 9.38 28.24
C LEU A 12 -13.45 10.57 28.30
N LEU A 13 -13.33 11.53 27.38
CA LEU A 13 -14.15 12.74 27.36
C LEU A 13 -15.47 12.58 26.58
N TYR A 14 -15.49 11.69 25.58
CA TYR A 14 -16.61 11.47 24.67
C TYR A 14 -16.87 9.96 24.47
N PRO A 15 -17.48 9.27 25.45
CA PRO A 15 -17.70 7.82 25.39
C PRO A 15 -18.78 7.38 24.38
N GLU A 16 -19.55 8.29 23.79
CA GLU A 16 -20.63 8.00 22.83
C GLU A 16 -20.24 8.19 21.34
N LEU A 17 -18.95 8.24 21.02
CA LEU A 17 -18.50 8.35 19.62
C LEU A 17 -18.67 7.02 18.89
N ASP A 18 -19.60 6.97 17.95
CA ASP A 18 -19.89 5.81 17.08
C ASP A 18 -18.73 5.48 16.11
N GLN A 19 -17.90 6.48 15.78
CA GLN A 19 -16.75 6.33 14.88
C GLN A 19 -15.48 6.95 15.47
N ALA A 20 -14.45 6.11 15.64
CA ALA A 20 -13.16 6.50 16.21
C ALA A 20 -12.43 7.58 15.39
N ASP A 21 -12.68 7.66 14.08
CA ASP A 21 -12.04 8.60 13.16
C ASP A 21 -12.46 10.06 13.39
N HIS A 22 -13.64 10.28 14.00
CA HIS A 22 -14.15 11.62 14.33
C HIS A 22 -13.71 12.13 15.71
N ALA A 23 -13.09 11.28 16.53
CA ALA A 23 -12.68 11.62 17.88
C ALA A 23 -11.67 12.78 17.92
N PHE A 24 -10.71 12.79 16.99
CA PHE A 24 -9.65 13.79 16.98
C PHE A 24 -10.14 15.20 16.54
N PRO A 25 -10.90 15.36 15.44
CA PRO A 25 -11.52 16.64 15.10
C PRO A 25 -12.40 17.21 16.23
N GLN A 26 -13.16 16.35 16.91
CA GLN A 26 -14.07 16.75 17.98
C GLN A 26 -13.31 17.21 19.23
N LEU A 27 -12.21 16.53 19.57
CA LEU A 27 -11.31 16.93 20.65
C LEU A 27 -10.73 18.33 20.41
N VAL A 28 -10.23 18.59 19.19
CA VAL A 28 -9.66 19.89 18.83
C VAL A 28 -10.72 20.99 18.88
N ALA A 29 -11.93 20.71 18.39
CA ALA A 29 -13.04 21.66 18.44
C ALA A 29 -13.49 21.97 19.88
N GLY A 30 -13.46 20.99 20.78
CA GLY A 30 -13.82 21.17 22.19
C GLY A 30 -12.78 21.92 23.02
N LEU A 31 -11.49 21.63 22.80
CA LEU A 31 -10.39 22.12 23.66
C LEU A 31 -9.80 23.46 23.23
N LEU A 32 -9.80 23.81 21.94
CA LEU A 32 -9.18 25.05 21.47
C LEU A 32 -10.18 26.22 21.53
N PRO A 33 -9.75 27.47 21.83
CA PRO A 33 -10.59 28.66 21.72
C PRO A 33 -10.77 29.12 20.26
N ALA A 34 -11.77 29.99 20.03
CA ALA A 34 -12.00 30.62 18.73
C ALA A 34 -10.74 31.39 18.27
N GLY A 35 -10.35 31.23 17.00
CA GLY A 35 -9.09 31.73 16.45
C GLY A 35 -8.02 30.63 16.30
N LEU A 36 -7.63 29.98 17.41
CA LEU A 36 -6.65 28.87 17.37
C LEU A 36 -7.19 27.65 16.60
N ARG A 37 -8.50 27.40 16.67
CA ARG A 37 -9.17 26.36 15.85
C ARG A 37 -8.91 26.55 14.35
N GLY A 38 -8.98 27.80 13.88
CA GLY A 38 -8.78 28.14 12.46
C GLY A 38 -7.32 27.96 12.04
N ILE A 39 -6.37 28.39 12.89
CA ILE A 39 -4.94 28.20 12.66
C ILE A 39 -4.60 26.70 12.61
N PHE A 40 -5.16 25.92 13.53
CA PHE A 40 -4.97 24.47 13.55
C PHE A 40 -5.50 23.82 12.28
N LEU A 41 -6.73 24.14 11.87
CA LEU A 41 -7.32 23.59 10.65
C LEU A 41 -6.51 23.96 9.41
N ALA A 42 -6.04 25.23 9.32
CA ALA A 42 -5.20 25.68 8.23
C ALA A 42 -3.86 24.94 8.18
N ALA A 43 -3.19 24.78 9.33
CA ALA A 43 -1.92 24.04 9.42
C ALA A 43 -2.10 22.56 9.08
N PHE A 44 -3.19 21.94 9.55
CA PHE A 44 -3.53 20.56 9.26
C PHE A 44 -3.77 20.34 7.76
N LEU A 45 -4.59 21.18 7.13
CA LEU A 45 -4.82 21.12 5.68
C LEU A 45 -3.54 21.37 4.87
N ALA A 46 -2.69 22.31 5.29
CA ALA A 46 -1.40 22.57 4.65
C ALA A 46 -0.46 21.35 4.73
N ALA A 47 -0.39 20.69 5.90
CA ALA A 47 0.40 19.46 6.08
C ALA A 47 -0.13 18.29 5.24
N LEU A 48 -1.46 18.14 5.13
CA LEU A 48 -2.09 17.14 4.27
C LEU A 48 -1.76 17.40 2.80
N MET A 49 -1.89 18.66 2.34
CA MET A 49 -1.58 19.04 0.96
C MET A 49 -0.13 18.73 0.62
N SER A 50 0.81 19.06 1.50
CA SER A 50 2.23 18.75 1.31
C SER A 50 2.52 17.25 1.19
N SER A 51 1.81 16.41 1.94
CA SER A 51 1.94 14.95 1.85
C SER A 51 1.42 14.44 0.51
N VAL A 52 0.25 14.93 0.08
CA VAL A 52 -0.35 14.59 -1.22
C VAL A 52 0.56 15.02 -2.38
N ASP A 53 1.12 16.21 -2.33
CA ASP A 53 2.06 16.72 -3.35
C ASP A 53 3.31 15.83 -3.46
N SER A 54 3.87 15.39 -2.33
CA SER A 54 5.01 14.49 -2.29
C SER A 54 4.71 13.12 -2.91
N TYR A 55 3.54 12.53 -2.58
CA TYR A 55 3.09 11.26 -3.15
C TYR A 55 2.85 11.36 -4.66
N LEU A 56 2.17 12.41 -5.11
CA LEU A 56 1.89 12.64 -6.53
C LEU A 56 3.16 12.88 -7.34
N ASN A 57 4.13 13.62 -6.78
CA ASN A 57 5.41 13.87 -7.44
C ASN A 57 6.25 12.58 -7.57
N SER A 58 6.27 11.75 -6.53
CA SER A 58 6.96 10.46 -6.54
C SER A 58 6.30 9.48 -7.53
N ALA A 59 4.97 9.38 -7.51
CA ALA A 59 4.21 8.55 -8.45
C ALA A 59 4.38 9.00 -9.90
N SER A 60 4.34 10.31 -10.16
CA SER A 60 4.58 10.86 -11.51
C SER A 60 5.96 10.51 -12.03
N THR A 61 6.98 10.55 -11.15
CA THR A 61 8.36 10.18 -11.51
C THR A 61 8.48 8.69 -11.79
N LEU A 62 7.90 7.82 -10.95
CA LEU A 62 7.87 6.37 -11.19
C LEU A 62 7.17 6.03 -12.50
N VAL A 63 5.99 6.59 -12.76
CA VAL A 63 5.26 6.38 -14.03
C VAL A 63 6.06 6.92 -15.23
N ALA A 64 6.67 8.09 -15.10
CA ALA A 64 7.46 8.69 -16.17
C ALA A 64 8.79 7.97 -16.41
N HIS A 65 9.35 7.28 -15.41
CA HIS A 65 10.62 6.57 -15.55
C HIS A 65 10.39 5.11 -15.96
N ASP A 66 9.56 4.37 -15.22
CA ASP A 66 9.44 2.91 -15.36
C ASP A 66 8.53 2.53 -16.52
N ILE A 67 7.35 3.14 -16.63
CA ILE A 67 6.41 2.84 -17.73
C ILE A 67 6.94 3.44 -19.04
N TYR A 68 7.55 4.64 -18.98
CA TYR A 68 7.99 5.30 -20.21
C TYR A 68 9.31 4.76 -20.77
N LYS A 69 10.34 4.49 -19.95
CA LYS A 69 11.57 3.87 -20.46
C LYS A 69 11.32 2.44 -20.95
N GLY A 70 10.48 1.68 -20.25
CA GLY A 70 10.11 0.32 -20.64
C GLY A 70 9.37 0.25 -21.99
N VAL A 71 8.42 1.15 -22.24
CA VAL A 71 7.65 1.19 -23.50
C VAL A 71 8.45 1.85 -24.64
N ARG A 72 9.36 2.77 -24.34
CA ARG A 72 10.06 3.58 -25.34
C ARG A 72 11.37 2.98 -25.86
N SER A 73 11.91 1.94 -25.25
CA SER A 73 13.06 1.21 -25.82
C SER A 73 12.84 0.73 -27.27
N SER A 74 11.60 0.77 -27.79
CA SER A 74 11.25 0.43 -29.17
C SER A 74 11.07 1.64 -30.13
N ARG A 75 10.90 2.88 -29.66
CA ARG A 75 10.61 4.05 -30.54
C ARG A 75 11.34 5.32 -30.10
N GLY A 76 12.53 5.51 -30.67
CA GLY A 76 13.33 6.72 -30.55
C GLY A 76 12.53 7.98 -30.92
N ARG A 77 12.52 8.98 -30.03
CA ARG A 77 12.20 10.39 -30.29
C ARG A 77 12.45 11.19 -29.00
N CYS A 78 13.44 12.07 -28.94
CA CYS A 78 13.57 12.96 -27.79
C CYS A 78 12.54 14.11 -27.89
N GLY A 79 11.89 14.49 -26.78
CA GLY A 79 11.25 15.83 -26.69
C GLY A 79 9.75 15.91 -26.35
N GLY A 80 9.17 14.98 -25.57
CA GLY A 80 7.75 15.08 -25.16
C GLY A 80 7.48 14.97 -23.65
N ASP A 81 8.52 14.86 -22.82
CA ASP A 81 8.37 14.28 -21.48
C ASP A 81 7.99 15.33 -20.42
N ALA A 82 8.37 16.60 -20.62
CA ALA A 82 8.00 17.68 -19.70
C ALA A 82 6.52 18.08 -19.83
N ALA A 83 5.97 18.13 -21.04
CA ALA A 83 4.58 18.53 -21.28
C ALA A 83 3.54 17.46 -20.88
N ARG A 84 3.98 16.22 -20.63
CA ARG A 84 3.10 15.09 -20.26
C ARG A 84 3.06 14.79 -18.77
N ARG A 85 4.07 15.21 -17.99
CA ARG A 85 4.05 15.14 -16.52
C ARG A 85 2.78 15.69 -15.88
N PRO A 86 2.27 16.90 -16.24
CA PRO A 86 1.04 17.41 -15.65
C PRO A 86 -0.20 16.59 -16.03
N ARG A 87 -0.18 15.88 -17.16
CA ARG A 87 -1.29 14.99 -17.56
C ARG A 87 -1.30 13.71 -16.75
N VAL A 88 -0.12 13.14 -16.47
CA VAL A 88 0.02 11.94 -15.62
C VAL A 88 -0.41 12.24 -14.19
N THR A 89 0.04 13.36 -13.61
CA THR A 89 -0.44 13.77 -12.26
C THR A 89 -1.93 14.02 -12.24
N ALA A 90 -2.51 14.67 -13.25
CA ALA A 90 -3.96 14.88 -13.32
C ALA A 90 -4.75 13.56 -13.35
N ILE A 91 -4.30 12.57 -14.12
CA ILE A 91 -4.94 11.24 -14.16
C ILE A 91 -4.84 10.55 -12.80
N LEU A 92 -3.67 10.60 -12.14
CA LEU A 92 -3.48 10.03 -10.80
C LEU A 92 -4.38 10.68 -9.76
N VAL A 93 -4.58 12.01 -9.83
CA VAL A 93 -5.50 12.74 -8.93
C VAL A 93 -6.94 12.29 -9.15
N ILE A 94 -7.40 12.22 -10.40
CA ILE A 94 -8.76 11.75 -10.72
C ILE A 94 -8.98 10.33 -10.21
N TRP A 95 -8.01 9.44 -10.43
CA TRP A 95 -8.05 8.07 -9.93
C TRP A 95 -8.11 8.00 -8.39
N SER A 96 -7.32 8.84 -7.71
CA SER A 96 -7.30 8.91 -6.25
C SER A 96 -8.66 9.37 -5.68
N ILE A 97 -9.28 10.37 -6.28
CA ILE A 97 -10.63 10.84 -5.89
C ILE A 97 -11.67 9.73 -6.10
N ALA A 98 -11.62 9.03 -7.24
CA ALA A 98 -12.52 7.91 -7.50
C ALA A 98 -12.36 6.78 -6.48
N CYS A 99 -11.11 6.44 -6.12
CA CYS A 99 -10.82 5.42 -5.12
C CYS A 99 -11.29 5.84 -3.72
N ALA A 100 -11.08 7.10 -3.34
CA ALA A 100 -11.57 7.66 -2.07
C ALA A 100 -13.10 7.59 -1.96
N MET A 101 -13.83 7.86 -3.05
CA MET A 101 -15.29 7.74 -3.09
C MET A 101 -15.79 6.29 -2.88
N VAL A 102 -15.03 5.31 -3.37
CA VAL A 102 -15.35 3.89 -3.15
C VAL A 102 -15.09 3.51 -1.70
N MET A 103 -13.96 3.95 -1.13
CA MET A 103 -13.62 3.66 0.27
C MET A 103 -14.58 4.31 1.26
N ALA A 104 -15.08 5.51 0.97
CA ALA A 104 -16.05 6.21 1.81
C ALA A 104 -17.42 5.49 1.93
N ARG A 105 -17.66 4.44 1.14
CA ARG A 105 -18.87 3.60 1.23
C ARG A 105 -18.69 2.35 2.09
N LEU A 106 -17.48 2.10 2.59
CA LEU A 106 -17.19 0.99 3.49
C LEU A 106 -17.40 1.51 4.92
N ASP A 107 -18.23 0.82 5.71
CA ASP A 107 -18.51 1.16 7.12
C ASP A 107 -17.40 0.68 8.09
N GLU A 108 -16.27 0.22 7.56
CA GLU A 108 -15.09 -0.12 8.37
C GLU A 108 -14.28 1.14 8.73
N GLY A 109 -13.63 1.13 9.89
CA GLY A 109 -12.76 2.25 10.31
C GLY A 109 -11.66 2.54 9.28
N ILE A 110 -11.36 3.82 9.03
CA ILE A 110 -10.42 4.26 7.99
C ILE A 110 -9.06 3.59 8.15
N TYR A 111 -8.62 3.43 9.41
CA TYR A 111 -7.38 2.74 9.76
C TYR A 111 -7.36 1.28 9.28
N THR A 112 -8.44 0.52 9.52
CA THR A 112 -8.54 -0.89 9.15
C THR A 112 -8.53 -1.08 7.65
N ILE A 113 -9.25 -0.23 6.91
CA ILE A 113 -9.28 -0.25 5.44
C ILE A 113 -7.87 0.05 4.89
N PHE A 114 -7.24 1.12 5.38
CA PHE A 114 -5.92 1.55 4.93
C PHE A 114 -4.85 0.49 5.20
N GLN A 115 -4.89 -0.12 6.39
CA GLN A 115 -3.93 -1.14 6.79
C GLN A 115 -4.14 -2.45 6.03
N THR A 116 -5.39 -2.84 5.76
CA THR A 116 -5.71 -4.01 4.95
C THR A 116 -5.19 -3.84 3.53
N LEU A 117 -5.41 -2.67 2.91
CA LEU A 117 -4.90 -2.37 1.58
C LEU A 117 -3.37 -2.42 1.52
N MET A 118 -2.69 -1.81 2.49
CA MET A 118 -1.22 -1.85 2.55
C MET A 118 -0.69 -3.27 2.75
N SER A 119 -1.38 -4.10 3.55
CA SER A 119 -0.97 -5.47 3.84
C SER A 119 -0.90 -6.35 2.60
N PHE A 120 -1.72 -6.09 1.57
CA PHE A 120 -1.66 -6.81 0.29
C PHE A 120 -0.33 -6.64 -0.44
N PHE A 121 0.31 -5.48 -0.29
CA PHE A 121 1.58 -5.18 -0.94
C PHE A 121 2.79 -5.45 -0.02
N GLN A 122 2.67 -5.11 1.26
CA GLN A 122 3.77 -5.20 2.22
C GLN A 122 4.27 -6.65 2.40
N GLY A 123 3.36 -7.62 2.56
CA GLY A 123 3.73 -9.02 2.76
C GLY A 123 4.53 -9.60 1.58
N PRO A 124 3.97 -9.63 0.35
CA PRO A 124 4.67 -10.13 -0.83
C PRO A 124 5.94 -9.34 -1.17
N ALA A 125 5.94 -8.01 -1.01
CA ALA A 125 7.14 -7.20 -1.27
C ALA A 125 8.30 -7.56 -0.34
N LEU A 126 8.02 -7.76 0.96
CA LEU A 126 9.03 -8.20 1.92
C LEU A 126 9.60 -9.58 1.57
N ALA A 127 8.76 -10.52 1.13
CA ALA A 127 9.19 -11.86 0.74
C ALA A 127 10.19 -11.84 -0.44
N VAL A 128 9.98 -10.96 -1.42
CA VAL A 128 10.86 -10.82 -2.59
C VAL A 128 12.15 -10.09 -2.24
N CYS A 129 12.10 -9.07 -1.38
CA CYS A 129 13.27 -8.27 -1.02
C CYS A 129 14.20 -8.97 -0.01
N TRP A 130 13.66 -9.84 0.86
CA TRP A 130 14.43 -10.48 1.94
C TRP A 130 15.67 -11.27 1.46
N PRO A 131 15.59 -12.13 0.43
CA PRO A 131 16.77 -12.87 -0.04
C PRO A 131 17.85 -11.95 -0.63
N GLY A 132 17.43 -10.83 -1.25
CA GLY A 132 18.36 -9.81 -1.77
C GLY A 132 19.16 -9.12 -0.67
N HIS A 133 18.57 -8.87 0.49
CA HIS A 133 19.29 -8.34 1.66
C HIS A 133 20.30 -9.34 2.24
N SER A 134 19.98 -10.64 2.24
CA SER A 134 20.82 -11.70 2.79
C SER A 134 22.05 -12.05 1.93
N GLY A 135 22.32 -11.31 0.85
CA GLY A 135 23.44 -11.53 -0.07
C GLY A 135 23.23 -12.68 -1.07
N ASN A 136 22.07 -13.35 -1.02
CA ASN A 136 21.71 -14.41 -1.95
C ASN A 136 20.47 -13.97 -2.74
N GLY A 137 20.68 -13.16 -3.78
CA GLY A 137 19.62 -12.78 -4.72
C GLY A 137 18.98 -14.03 -5.35
N PRO A 138 17.64 -14.09 -5.44
CA PRO A 138 16.96 -15.21 -6.09
C PRO A 138 17.31 -15.23 -7.59
N PRO A 139 17.46 -16.41 -8.22
CA PRO A 139 17.73 -16.52 -9.66
C PRO A 139 16.60 -15.88 -10.48
N GLU A 140 16.89 -15.32 -11.65
CA GLU A 140 15.89 -14.74 -12.57
C GLU A 140 15.12 -15.88 -13.27
N PRO A 141 14.06 -16.42 -12.65
CA PRO A 141 12.73 -15.79 -12.67
C PRO A 141 12.00 -15.75 -11.30
N GLY A 142 12.71 -15.90 -10.19
CA GLY A 142 12.18 -15.95 -8.83
C GLY A 142 11.28 -14.74 -8.49
N PRO A 143 11.76 -13.49 -8.58
CA PRO A 143 10.95 -12.31 -8.24
C PRO A 143 9.64 -12.21 -9.04
N TRP A 144 9.65 -12.62 -10.31
CA TRP A 144 8.49 -12.58 -11.21
C TRP A 144 7.42 -13.63 -10.90
N SER A 145 7.78 -14.73 -10.23
CA SER A 145 6.84 -15.76 -9.80
C SER A 145 6.35 -15.55 -8.36
N GLY A 146 7.22 -15.01 -7.49
CA GLY A 146 6.92 -14.78 -6.07
C GLY A 146 5.93 -13.65 -5.81
N PHE A 147 6.12 -12.48 -6.46
CA PHE A 147 5.29 -11.31 -6.19
C PHE A 147 3.82 -11.49 -6.62
N PRO A 148 3.51 -11.94 -7.86
CA PRO A 148 2.13 -12.15 -8.28
C PRO A 148 1.47 -13.29 -7.51
N GLY A 149 2.21 -14.37 -7.20
CA GLY A 149 1.70 -15.48 -6.40
C GLY A 149 1.33 -15.06 -4.97
N GLY A 150 2.17 -14.22 -4.35
CA GLY A 150 1.87 -13.59 -3.05
C GLY A 150 0.62 -12.73 -3.11
N LEU A 151 0.51 -11.85 -4.12
CA LEU A 151 -0.63 -10.96 -4.31
C LEU A 151 -1.95 -11.72 -4.55
N VAL A 152 -1.92 -12.77 -5.37
CA VAL A 152 -3.08 -13.63 -5.62
C VAL A 152 -3.52 -14.35 -4.34
N THR A 153 -2.57 -14.73 -3.49
CA THR A 153 -2.86 -15.38 -2.21
C THR A 153 -3.53 -14.41 -1.23
N THR A 154 -2.99 -13.20 -1.06
CA THR A 154 -3.59 -12.17 -0.18
C THR A 154 -4.97 -11.72 -0.67
N VAL A 155 -5.12 -11.48 -1.97
CA VAL A 155 -6.42 -11.13 -2.56
C VAL A 155 -7.39 -12.30 -2.47
N GLY A 156 -6.92 -13.54 -2.68
CA GLY A 156 -7.72 -14.75 -2.52
C GLY A 156 -8.21 -14.92 -1.09
N GLN A 157 -7.36 -14.70 -0.08
CA GLN A 157 -7.75 -14.73 1.33
C GLN A 157 -8.74 -13.63 1.69
N PHE A 158 -8.58 -12.42 1.14
CA PHE A 158 -9.55 -11.34 1.31
C PHE A 158 -10.92 -11.68 0.72
N LEU A 159 -10.95 -12.29 -0.47
CA LEU A 159 -12.19 -12.75 -1.10
C LEU A 159 -12.83 -13.91 -0.31
N LEU A 160 -12.03 -14.85 0.19
CA LEU A 160 -12.49 -15.98 1.01
C LEU A 160 -12.92 -15.60 2.43
N ASN A 161 -12.64 -14.37 2.87
CA ASN A 161 -13.11 -13.83 4.15
C ASN A 161 -14.33 -12.90 4.00
N ASN A 162 -14.78 -12.61 2.78
CA ASN A 162 -16.01 -11.86 2.56
C ASN A 162 -17.23 -12.77 2.72
N ASP A 163 -18.19 -12.38 3.56
CA ASP A 163 -19.43 -13.13 3.83
C ASP A 163 -20.26 -13.43 2.55
N ALA A 164 -20.18 -12.56 1.55
CA ALA A 164 -20.83 -12.74 0.25
C ALA A 164 -20.23 -13.89 -0.59
N VAL A 165 -18.95 -14.22 -0.40
CA VAL A 165 -18.27 -15.30 -1.14
C VAL A 165 -18.38 -16.61 -0.36
N CYS A 166 -18.31 -16.56 0.97
CA CYS A 166 -18.53 -17.72 1.85
C CYS A 166 -19.94 -18.32 1.69
N SER A 167 -20.96 -17.47 1.56
CA SER A 167 -22.35 -17.93 1.32
C SER A 167 -22.54 -18.58 -0.05
N TRP A 168 -21.79 -18.17 -1.08
CA TRP A 168 -21.83 -18.78 -2.41
C TRP A 168 -21.04 -20.09 -2.49
N LEU A 169 -19.91 -20.21 -1.78
CA LEU A 169 -19.09 -21.43 -1.73
C LEU A 169 -19.54 -22.46 -0.67
N GLY A 170 -20.48 -22.11 0.22
CA GLY A 170 -20.92 -23.00 1.31
C GLY A 170 -19.82 -23.31 2.34
N LEU A 171 -18.76 -22.50 2.38
CA LEU A 171 -17.64 -22.63 3.30
C LEU A 171 -17.82 -21.65 4.46
N ARG A 172 -17.58 -22.12 5.69
CA ARG A 172 -17.47 -21.22 6.84
C ARG A 172 -16.25 -20.31 6.63
N PRO A 173 -16.32 -19.01 7.00
CA PRO A 173 -15.15 -18.13 6.97
C PRO A 173 -14.04 -18.82 7.78
N LEU A 174 -12.90 -19.05 7.12
CA LEU A 174 -11.83 -19.88 7.68
C LEU A 174 -11.18 -19.24 8.91
N PHE A 175 -11.36 -17.92 9.11
CA PHE A 175 -10.81 -17.16 10.24
C PHE A 175 -11.84 -16.12 10.75
N GLN A 176 -12.34 -16.32 11.98
CA GLN A 176 -13.21 -15.37 12.71
C GLN A 176 -12.38 -14.51 13.68
N ILE A 177 -11.52 -13.63 13.17
CA ILE A 177 -10.69 -12.74 14.01
C ILE A 177 -10.98 -11.28 13.62
N ASP A 178 -11.17 -10.43 14.63
CA ASP A 178 -11.59 -9.02 14.49
C ASP A 178 -10.60 -8.13 13.72
N GLU A 179 -9.31 -8.50 13.63
CA GLU A 179 -8.27 -7.75 12.89
C GLU A 179 -7.57 -8.61 11.82
N PRO A 180 -8.15 -8.76 10.62
CA PRO A 180 -7.66 -9.69 9.61
C PRO A 180 -6.43 -9.21 8.82
N PHE A 181 -6.03 -7.94 8.93
CA PHE A 181 -4.96 -7.35 8.08
C PHE A 181 -3.59 -8.04 8.28
N LEU A 182 -3.19 -8.30 9.52
CA LEU A 182 -1.88 -8.87 9.84
C LEU A 182 -1.80 -10.31 9.33
N TYR A 183 -2.92 -11.01 9.42
CA TYR A 183 -3.06 -12.37 8.96
C TYR A 183 -2.85 -12.47 7.44
N TYR A 184 -3.50 -11.61 6.66
CA TYR A 184 -3.29 -11.54 5.22
C TYR A 184 -1.81 -11.31 4.88
N SER A 185 -1.13 -10.40 5.59
CA SER A 185 0.28 -10.10 5.35
C SER A 185 1.20 -11.32 5.62
N ILE A 186 1.00 -12.02 6.74
CA ILE A 186 1.83 -13.18 7.12
C ILE A 186 1.69 -14.31 6.11
N TRP A 187 0.47 -14.64 5.68
CA TRP A 187 0.26 -15.71 4.71
C TRP A 187 0.72 -15.32 3.30
N GLY A 188 0.51 -14.07 2.89
CA GLY A 188 1.08 -13.54 1.67
C GLY A 188 2.61 -13.65 1.65
N PHE A 189 3.26 -13.35 2.77
CA PHE A 189 4.70 -13.50 2.94
C PHE A 189 5.15 -14.97 2.86
N LEU A 190 4.48 -15.87 3.59
CA LEU A 190 4.83 -17.30 3.63
C LEU A 190 4.66 -17.96 2.25
N VAL A 191 3.57 -17.65 1.53
CA VAL A 191 3.31 -18.24 0.21
C VAL A 191 4.23 -17.64 -0.85
N ALA A 192 4.44 -16.31 -0.85
CA ALA A 192 5.40 -15.68 -1.75
C ALA A 192 6.83 -16.20 -1.51
N GLY A 193 7.24 -16.31 -0.23
CA GLY A 193 8.53 -16.86 0.17
C GLY A 193 8.68 -18.34 -0.21
N GLY A 194 7.65 -19.15 0.02
CA GLY A 194 7.63 -20.56 -0.39
C GLY A 194 7.73 -20.74 -1.91
N LEU A 195 7.01 -19.93 -2.69
CA LEU A 195 7.12 -19.89 -4.15
C LEU A 195 8.53 -19.50 -4.60
N LEU A 196 9.11 -18.46 -4.00
CA LEU A 196 10.47 -18.02 -4.30
C LEU A 196 11.50 -19.12 -4.03
N VAL A 197 11.40 -19.79 -2.88
CA VAL A 197 12.28 -20.91 -2.53
C VAL A 197 12.07 -22.07 -3.49
N THR A 198 10.84 -22.41 -3.83
CA THR A 198 10.52 -23.50 -4.75
C THR A 198 11.08 -23.23 -6.15
N VAL A 199 10.87 -22.03 -6.70
CA VAL A 199 11.42 -21.62 -7.99
C VAL A 199 12.94 -21.51 -7.94
N SER A 200 13.52 -21.07 -6.83
CA SER A 200 14.98 -21.01 -6.63
C SER A 200 15.63 -22.39 -6.50
N LEU A 201 14.91 -23.41 -6.03
CA LEU A 201 15.41 -24.79 -5.98
C LEU A 201 15.24 -25.49 -7.34
N LEU A 202 14.20 -25.14 -8.10
CA LEU A 202 13.95 -25.67 -9.44
C LEU A 202 14.82 -25.03 -10.52
N THR A 203 15.26 -23.79 -10.32
CA THR A 203 16.08 -23.03 -11.28
C THR A 203 17.53 -22.98 -10.82
N ARG A 204 18.47 -23.38 -11.68
CA ARG A 204 19.91 -23.24 -11.37
C ARG A 204 20.29 -21.76 -11.26
N ARG A 205 21.04 -21.43 -10.20
CA ARG A 205 21.66 -20.11 -9.99
C ARG A 205 22.62 -19.81 -11.16
N GLU A 206 22.37 -18.74 -11.92
CA GLU A 206 23.35 -18.24 -12.90
C GLU A 206 24.63 -17.82 -12.16
N PRO A 207 25.83 -18.11 -12.71
CA PRO A 207 27.10 -17.80 -12.06
C PRO A 207 27.33 -16.28 -11.94
N ASP A 208 27.90 -15.87 -10.80
CA ASP A 208 28.07 -14.49 -10.28
C ASP A 208 28.78 -13.47 -11.19
N GLU A 209 29.21 -13.85 -12.39
CA GLU A 209 30.06 -13.03 -13.27
C GLU A 209 29.29 -11.91 -14.01
N LYS A 210 27.95 -12.01 -14.17
CA LYS A 210 27.12 -10.95 -14.75
C LYS A 210 26.70 -9.86 -13.74
N THR A 211 26.76 -10.16 -12.45
CA THR A 211 26.33 -9.22 -11.39
C THR A 211 27.35 -8.09 -11.20
N SER A 212 28.64 -8.38 -11.35
CA SER A 212 29.73 -7.39 -11.23
C SER A 212 29.76 -6.38 -12.39
N LEU A 213 29.33 -6.76 -13.59
CA LEU A 213 29.30 -5.87 -14.76
C LEU A 213 28.10 -4.91 -14.78
N THR A 214 27.03 -5.20 -14.04
CA THR A 214 25.84 -4.33 -13.95
C THR A 214 26.01 -3.22 -12.89
N VAL A 215 26.82 -3.45 -11.85
CA VAL A 215 27.13 -2.42 -10.83
C VAL A 215 28.11 -1.36 -11.36
N LEU A 216 28.88 -1.67 -12.41
CA LEU A 216 29.87 -0.77 -13.03
C LEU A 216 29.30 0.09 -14.18
N ARG A 217 27.97 0.14 -14.37
CA ARG A 217 27.34 0.85 -15.49
C ARG A 217 26.27 1.85 -15.06
#